data_AF-A0A0D7BSY9-F1
#
_entry.id   AF-A0A0D7BSY9-F1
#
_cell.length_a   1.000
_cell.length_b   1.000
_cell.length_c   1.000
_cell.angle_alpha   90.00
_cell.angle_beta   90.00
_cell.angle_gamma   90.00
#
_symmetry.space_group_name_H-M   'P 1'
#
loop_
_entity.id
_entity.type
_entity.pdbx_description
1 polymer ?
#
loop_
_entity_poly.entity_id
_entity_poly.type
_entity_poly.pdbx_seq_one_letter_code
_entity_poly.pdbx_strand_id
1 'polypeptide(L)'
;MLRSTFFSGVFLTLGVRALNLAKDPSCGTMSSDTAVDVNAGIDLSKITTVVAFGDGYTSIDIADGGDSASAPEQSGTDPKAGGRFTNGRVWVEYFASNISATLKDYAVPKTVVSNDLYAKADLSDTRDFLTQSSLFMAQKGRPESDSTLVVLYEGMEDFQRAEVDLADAADNVVFQILKLTSSPFFGKNFLIVDSYGRGNTSDAGEAWKTEIWKGARTAYNTEDISLAFVDMGGLITSMVSSPADFGFENVGPCTVSEDTIEGQCSNPNTTVFYIDNYPSTATHSLMSEYALKVLNDCVI
;
A
#
# COMPACT_ATOMS: atom_id res chain seq x y z
N MET A 1 49.91 -36.36 -8.48
CA MET A 1 49.96 -35.61 -9.76
C MET A 1 48.75 -36.03 -10.60
N LEU A 2 47.55 -35.48 -10.32
CA LEU A 2 46.41 -35.60 -11.22
C LEU A 2 45.63 -34.29 -11.15
N ARG A 3 45.29 -33.79 -12.33
CA ARG A 3 44.92 -32.42 -12.65
C ARG A 3 43.49 -32.07 -12.23
N SER A 4 43.38 -30.82 -11.80
CA SER A 4 42.19 -29.97 -11.82
C SER A 4 41.39 -30.07 -13.13
N THR A 5 40.07 -30.14 -12.99
CA THR A 5 39.10 -29.67 -13.99
C THR A 5 38.05 -28.85 -13.27
N PHE A 6 38.25 -27.53 -13.27
CA PHE A 6 37.22 -26.52 -13.05
C PHE A 6 36.23 -26.58 -14.21
N PHE A 7 34.96 -26.84 -13.93
CA PHE A 7 33.87 -26.48 -14.83
C PHE A 7 33.49 -25.03 -14.52
N SER A 8 33.99 -24.10 -15.33
CA SER A 8 33.49 -22.74 -15.41
C SER A 8 32.27 -22.74 -16.32
N GLY A 9 31.08 -22.77 -15.73
CA GLY A 9 29.83 -22.52 -16.43
C GLY A 9 29.55 -21.02 -16.44
N VAL A 10 29.98 -20.34 -17.50
CA VAL A 10 29.53 -18.98 -17.80
C VAL A 10 28.07 -19.06 -18.25
N PHE A 11 27.13 -18.73 -17.38
CA PHE A 11 25.78 -18.35 -17.80
C PHE A 11 25.83 -16.90 -18.27
N LEU A 12 25.92 -16.71 -19.59
CA LEU A 12 25.49 -15.49 -20.24
C LEU A 12 23.96 -15.46 -20.23
N THR A 13 23.37 -14.94 -19.16
CA THR A 13 22.01 -14.39 -19.22
C THR A 13 22.12 -12.99 -19.82
N LEU A 14 21.65 -12.86 -21.06
CA LEU A 14 21.37 -11.57 -21.68
C LEU A 14 20.48 -10.76 -20.72
N GLY A 15 20.92 -9.55 -20.41
CA GLY A 15 20.57 -8.83 -19.19
C GLY A 15 19.11 -8.40 -19.11
N VAL A 16 18.37 -9.02 -18.20
CA VAL A 16 17.28 -8.35 -17.50
C VAL A 16 17.93 -7.65 -16.31
N ARG A 17 17.86 -6.33 -16.25
CA ARG A 17 18.37 -5.57 -15.10
C ARG A 17 17.54 -5.98 -13.88
N ALA A 18 18.19 -6.46 -12.82
CA ALA A 18 17.49 -6.78 -11.58
C ALA A 18 16.86 -5.51 -10.99
N LEU A 19 15.64 -5.62 -10.47
CA LEU A 19 15.01 -4.54 -9.72
C LEU A 19 15.84 -4.25 -8.47
N ASN A 20 15.89 -2.98 -8.08
CA ASN A 20 16.65 -2.52 -6.92
C ASN A 20 15.88 -1.41 -6.21
N LEU A 21 15.74 -1.50 -4.89
CA LEU A 21 15.23 -0.39 -4.08
C LEU A 21 16.27 0.74 -4.02
N ALA A 22 16.21 1.65 -4.99
CA ALA A 22 17.18 2.75 -5.15
C ALA A 22 16.85 4.01 -4.32
N LYS A 23 15.99 3.88 -3.30
CA LYS A 23 15.60 4.95 -2.39
C LYS A 23 15.59 4.43 -0.96
N ASP A 24 16.44 5.01 -0.12
CA ASP A 24 16.38 4.80 1.32
C ASP A 24 15.25 5.64 1.95
N PRO A 25 14.62 5.14 3.03
CA PRO A 25 13.70 5.93 3.85
C PRO A 25 14.31 7.23 4.36
N SER A 26 13.48 8.25 4.47
CA SER A 26 13.84 9.51 5.11
C SER A 26 13.38 9.49 6.58
N CYS A 27 14.09 8.75 7.43
CA CYS A 27 13.67 8.54 8.82
C CYS A 27 13.56 9.87 9.61
N GLY A 28 12.43 10.04 10.29
CA GLY A 28 12.15 11.20 11.16
C GLY A 28 11.84 10.80 12.61
N THR A 29 11.09 11.66 13.31
CA THR A 29 10.70 11.42 14.71
C THR A 29 9.23 11.76 14.92
N MET A 30 8.62 11.30 16.02
CA MET A 30 7.26 11.72 16.40
C MET A 30 7.13 13.23 16.65
N SER A 31 8.23 13.96 16.82
CA SER A 31 8.20 15.42 16.99
C SER A 31 8.13 16.20 15.67
N SER A 32 8.28 15.55 14.51
CA SER A 32 8.24 16.22 13.20
C SER A 32 6.91 16.92 12.93
N ASP A 33 6.92 18.14 12.41
CA ASP A 33 5.69 18.89 12.08
C ASP A 33 4.92 18.29 10.90
N THR A 34 5.63 17.69 9.96
CA THR A 34 5.09 17.00 8.78
C THR A 34 5.26 15.49 8.90
N ALA A 35 4.51 14.75 8.08
CA ALA A 35 4.68 13.32 7.93
C ALA A 35 6.14 12.97 7.57
N VAL A 36 6.62 11.88 8.14
CA VAL A 36 7.99 11.36 7.97
C VAL A 36 7.94 9.84 8.04
N ASP A 37 8.93 9.17 7.43
CA ASP A 37 9.11 7.74 7.65
C ASP A 37 9.50 7.50 9.11
N VAL A 38 8.73 6.66 9.81
CA VAL A 38 8.96 6.39 11.24
C VAL A 38 8.34 5.05 11.65
N ASN A 39 8.94 4.41 12.66
CA ASN A 39 8.35 3.32 13.42
C ASN A 39 8.49 3.60 14.93
N ALA A 40 7.39 4.00 15.57
CA ALA A 40 7.29 4.18 17.01
C ALA A 40 6.60 2.96 17.65
N GLY A 41 7.38 1.88 17.83
CA GLY A 41 7.01 0.74 18.68
C GLY A 41 6.49 -0.52 17.99
N ILE A 42 6.31 -0.54 16.67
CA ILE A 42 5.84 -1.75 15.97
C ILE A 42 6.98 -2.77 15.89
N ASP A 43 6.76 -3.93 16.50
CA ASP A 43 7.67 -5.07 16.48
C ASP A 43 7.15 -6.14 15.50
N LEU A 44 7.71 -6.15 14.28
CA LEU A 44 7.30 -7.06 13.21
C LEU A 44 7.39 -8.54 13.61
N SER A 45 8.25 -8.91 14.56
CA SER A 45 8.38 -10.31 15.00
C SER A 45 7.17 -10.82 15.80
N LYS A 46 6.32 -9.91 16.29
CA LYS A 46 5.08 -10.22 17.02
C LYS A 46 3.84 -10.18 16.15
N ILE A 47 3.94 -9.68 14.93
CA ILE A 47 2.80 -9.55 14.03
C ILE A 47 2.54 -10.89 13.35
N THR A 48 1.34 -11.43 13.57
CA THR A 48 0.88 -12.69 12.93
C THR A 48 -0.26 -12.45 11.95
N THR A 49 -0.93 -11.30 12.04
CA THR A 49 -2.02 -10.91 11.15
C THR A 49 -1.84 -9.48 10.67
N VAL A 50 -2.04 -9.24 9.38
CA VAL A 50 -2.14 -7.91 8.76
C VAL A 50 -3.59 -7.69 8.38
N VAL A 51 -4.24 -6.68 8.96
CA VAL A 51 -5.57 -6.21 8.56
C VAL A 51 -5.37 -4.98 7.69
N ALA A 52 -5.73 -5.06 6.41
CA ALA A 52 -5.47 -4.02 5.43
C ALA A 52 -6.76 -3.33 4.97
N PHE A 53 -6.74 -2.01 5.02
CA PHE A 53 -7.76 -1.12 4.46
C PHE A 53 -7.10 -0.24 3.40
N GLY A 54 -7.79 0.03 2.31
CA GLY A 54 -7.23 0.80 1.22
C GLY A 54 -8.03 0.74 -0.06
N ASP A 55 -7.38 1.17 -1.14
CA ASP A 55 -7.93 1.21 -2.47
C ASP A 55 -7.38 0.09 -3.39
N GLY A 56 -7.33 0.34 -4.71
CA GLY A 56 -6.82 -0.62 -5.69
C GLY A 56 -5.32 -0.88 -5.60
N TYR A 57 -4.55 -0.11 -4.82
CA TYR A 57 -3.14 -0.44 -4.54
C TYR A 57 -3.01 -1.56 -3.51
N THR A 58 -4.07 -1.80 -2.72
CA THR A 58 -4.07 -2.75 -1.59
C THR A 58 -5.03 -3.92 -1.84
N SER A 59 -6.10 -3.70 -2.61
CA SER A 59 -7.18 -4.67 -2.81
C SER A 59 -6.74 -5.98 -3.48
N ILE A 60 -7.22 -7.08 -2.90
CA ILE A 60 -7.08 -8.45 -3.40
C ILE A 60 -8.41 -9.08 -3.83
N ASP A 61 -9.38 -8.25 -4.26
CA ASP A 61 -10.66 -8.65 -4.89
C ASP A 61 -11.66 -9.40 -3.97
N ILE A 62 -11.44 -9.43 -2.65
CA ILE A 62 -12.39 -10.01 -1.68
C ILE A 62 -13.06 -8.95 -0.79
N ALA A 63 -12.31 -7.93 -0.36
CA ALA A 63 -12.76 -6.80 0.45
C ALA A 63 -13.59 -7.15 1.72
N ASP A 64 -13.46 -8.37 2.25
CA ASP A 64 -14.25 -8.86 3.39
C ASP A 64 -13.41 -9.52 4.49
N GLY A 65 -12.08 -9.52 4.38
CA GLY A 65 -11.17 -10.19 5.32
C GLY A 65 -11.17 -11.73 5.22
N GLY A 66 -11.73 -12.30 4.15
CA GLY A 66 -11.68 -13.74 3.89
C GLY A 66 -10.27 -14.26 3.56
N ASP A 67 -10.09 -15.59 3.61
CA ASP A 67 -8.82 -16.25 3.27
C ASP A 67 -8.76 -16.76 1.81
N SER A 68 -9.82 -16.52 1.03
CA SER A 68 -10.04 -17.17 -0.28
C SER A 68 -9.89 -16.21 -1.46
N ALA A 69 -8.78 -15.47 -1.50
CA ALA A 69 -8.47 -14.67 -2.68
C ALA A 69 -8.10 -15.58 -3.86
N SER A 70 -8.49 -15.19 -5.07
CA SER A 70 -8.04 -15.83 -6.29
C SER A 70 -6.51 -15.79 -6.39
N ALA A 71 -5.92 -16.75 -7.10
CA ALA A 71 -4.49 -16.70 -7.43
C ALA A 71 -4.19 -15.37 -8.16
N PRO A 72 -3.05 -14.70 -7.86
CA PRO A 72 -2.66 -13.43 -8.47
C PRO A 72 -2.11 -13.67 -9.89
N GLU A 73 -2.94 -14.30 -10.73
CA GLU A 73 -2.62 -14.72 -12.08
C GLU A 73 -3.62 -14.09 -13.05
N GLN A 74 -3.12 -13.74 -14.23
CA GLN A 74 -3.94 -13.16 -15.29
C GLN A 74 -4.90 -14.21 -15.86
N SER A 75 -6.16 -13.83 -16.10
CA SER A 75 -7.18 -14.71 -16.69
C SER A 75 -7.78 -14.09 -17.94
N GLY A 76 -7.69 -14.81 -19.07
CA GLY A 76 -8.22 -14.34 -20.35
C GLY A 76 -7.56 -13.03 -20.79
N THR A 77 -8.39 -12.05 -21.16
CA THR A 77 -7.96 -10.72 -21.58
C THR A 77 -7.98 -9.67 -20.47
N ASP A 78 -8.44 -10.02 -19.27
CA ASP A 78 -8.49 -9.06 -18.15
C ASP A 78 -7.07 -8.74 -17.68
N PRO A 79 -6.65 -7.46 -17.64
CA PRO A 79 -5.34 -7.09 -17.12
C PRO A 79 -5.24 -7.33 -15.60
N LYS A 80 -6.36 -7.39 -14.87
CA LYS A 80 -6.37 -7.51 -13.42
C LYS A 80 -6.07 -8.95 -12.97
N ALA A 81 -4.82 -9.21 -12.60
CA ALA A 81 -4.41 -10.55 -12.16
C ALA A 81 -5.15 -10.96 -10.88
N GLY A 82 -5.95 -12.02 -10.93
CA GLY A 82 -6.81 -12.42 -9.80
C GLY A 82 -7.69 -11.29 -9.26
N GLY A 83 -8.11 -10.33 -10.11
CA GLY A 83 -8.90 -9.17 -9.73
C GLY A 83 -8.11 -7.99 -9.13
N ARG A 84 -6.80 -8.12 -8.89
CA ARG A 84 -5.96 -6.99 -8.44
C ARG A 84 -5.79 -5.99 -9.57
N PHE A 85 -5.73 -4.70 -9.27
CA PHE A 85 -5.42 -3.64 -10.27
C PHE A 85 -3.93 -3.63 -10.65
N THR A 86 -3.35 -4.80 -10.91
CA THR A 86 -1.95 -4.99 -11.29
C THR A 86 -1.79 -6.33 -12.03
N ASN A 87 -0.60 -6.60 -12.56
CA ASN A 87 -0.27 -7.82 -13.30
C ASN A 87 0.20 -8.99 -12.41
N GLY A 88 -0.09 -8.94 -11.11
CA GLY A 88 0.36 -9.93 -10.13
C GLY A 88 -0.09 -9.60 -8.71
N ARG A 89 0.80 -9.84 -7.73
CA ARG A 89 0.56 -9.49 -6.34
C ARG A 89 0.64 -7.99 -6.09
N VAL A 90 -0.17 -7.50 -5.16
CA VAL A 90 -0.08 -6.13 -4.60
C VAL A 90 0.91 -6.08 -3.42
N TRP A 91 1.30 -4.86 -3.02
CA TRP A 91 2.39 -4.66 -2.06
C TRP A 91 2.11 -5.34 -0.71
N VAL A 92 0.85 -5.31 -0.25
CA VAL A 92 0.47 -5.86 1.05
C VAL A 92 0.56 -7.39 1.08
N GLU A 93 0.40 -8.07 -0.07
CA GLU A 93 0.60 -9.52 -0.19
C GLU A 93 2.10 -9.87 -0.04
N TYR A 94 2.99 -9.09 -0.68
CA TYR A 94 4.44 -9.23 -0.48
C TYR A 94 4.83 -8.93 0.98
N PHE A 95 4.30 -7.86 1.54
CA PHE A 95 4.58 -7.43 2.91
C PHE A 95 4.20 -8.51 3.92
N ALA A 96 2.95 -8.98 3.89
CA ALA A 96 2.46 -10.01 4.80
C ALA A 96 3.25 -11.33 4.63
N SER A 97 3.55 -11.73 3.38
CA SER A 97 4.37 -12.91 3.10
C SER A 97 5.78 -12.79 3.69
N ASN A 98 6.41 -11.63 3.58
CA ASN A 98 7.78 -11.41 4.07
C ASN A 98 7.88 -11.46 5.60
N ILE A 99 6.83 -11.08 6.31
CA ILE A 99 6.75 -11.20 7.78
C ILE A 99 6.06 -12.48 8.26
N SER A 100 5.70 -13.38 7.34
CA SER A 100 4.97 -14.63 7.64
C SER A 100 3.63 -14.42 8.36
N ALA A 101 2.93 -13.33 8.05
CA ALA A 101 1.62 -13.01 8.60
C ALA A 101 0.47 -13.40 7.66
N THR A 102 -0.69 -13.69 8.25
CA THR A 102 -1.95 -13.84 7.51
C THR A 102 -2.46 -12.47 7.08
N LEU A 103 -2.81 -12.30 5.81
CA LEU A 103 -3.45 -11.09 5.32
C LEU A 103 -4.98 -11.19 5.43
N LYS A 104 -5.60 -10.18 6.01
CA LYS A 104 -7.04 -9.95 6.10
C LYS A 104 -7.35 -8.63 5.37
N ASP A 105 -7.70 -8.73 4.09
CA ASP A 105 -7.91 -7.57 3.24
C ASP A 105 -9.36 -7.10 3.18
N TYR A 106 -9.56 -5.80 3.40
CA TYR A 106 -10.83 -5.10 3.29
C TYR A 106 -10.80 -4.03 2.21
N ALA A 107 -9.67 -3.85 1.52
CA ALA A 107 -9.50 -2.78 0.54
C ALA A 107 -10.41 -2.94 -0.68
N VAL A 108 -10.97 -1.82 -1.14
CA VAL A 108 -11.91 -1.75 -2.26
C VAL A 108 -11.32 -0.85 -3.35
N PRO A 109 -11.17 -1.33 -4.59
CA PRO A 109 -10.62 -0.50 -5.66
C PRO A 109 -11.46 0.75 -5.91
N LYS A 110 -10.80 1.88 -6.21
CA LYS A 110 -11.44 3.17 -6.50
C LYS A 110 -12.33 3.69 -5.36
N THR A 111 -12.06 3.25 -4.13
CA THR A 111 -12.77 3.73 -2.95
C THR A 111 -12.34 5.14 -2.57
N VAL A 112 -13.31 5.94 -2.16
CA VAL A 112 -13.06 7.19 -1.43
C VAL A 112 -13.06 6.91 0.08
N VAL A 113 -12.61 7.89 0.86
CA VAL A 113 -12.59 7.79 2.32
C VAL A 113 -14.01 7.75 2.89
N SER A 114 -14.89 8.62 2.41
CA SER A 114 -16.28 8.70 2.86
C SER A 114 -17.21 9.10 1.73
N ASN A 115 -18.16 8.23 1.40
CA ASN A 115 -19.20 8.49 0.41
C ASN A 115 -20.12 9.65 0.82
N ASP A 116 -20.26 9.92 2.11
CA ASP A 116 -21.11 11.01 2.62
C ASP A 116 -20.55 12.40 2.29
N LEU A 117 -19.29 12.51 1.88
CA LEU A 117 -18.69 13.76 1.39
C LEU A 117 -19.07 14.07 -0.06
N TYR A 118 -19.61 13.10 -0.79
CA TYR A 118 -19.95 13.21 -2.20
C TYR A 118 -21.46 13.23 -2.43
N ALA A 119 -21.92 13.76 -3.56
CA ALA A 119 -23.30 13.58 -3.95
C ALA A 119 -23.52 12.11 -4.35
N LYS A 120 -24.59 11.48 -3.82
CA LYS A 120 -24.85 10.02 -4.00
C LYS A 120 -24.91 9.52 -5.44
N ALA A 121 -25.10 10.39 -6.43
CA ALA A 121 -25.11 10.02 -7.84
C ALA A 121 -23.70 9.81 -8.44
N ASP A 122 -22.65 10.24 -7.73
CA ASP A 122 -21.30 10.36 -8.26
C ASP A 122 -20.43 9.12 -8.00
N LEU A 123 -20.93 8.17 -7.21
CA LEU A 123 -20.20 6.97 -6.77
C LEU A 123 -21.01 5.69 -7.03
N SER A 124 -20.40 4.73 -7.71
CA SER A 124 -21.03 3.46 -8.09
C SER A 124 -20.86 2.36 -7.05
N ASP A 125 -19.80 2.41 -6.24
CA ASP A 125 -19.54 1.47 -5.14
C ASP A 125 -19.78 2.17 -3.80
N THR A 126 -20.59 1.58 -2.94
CA THR A 126 -20.93 2.16 -1.64
C THR A 126 -19.96 1.73 -0.53
N ARG A 127 -18.91 0.97 -0.83
CA ARG A 127 -17.95 0.43 0.14
C ARG A 127 -16.75 1.36 0.35
N ASP A 128 -17.01 2.56 0.88
CA ASP A 128 -15.96 3.50 1.31
C ASP A 128 -15.10 2.98 2.48
N PHE A 129 -14.03 3.68 2.83
CA PHE A 129 -13.17 3.31 3.97
C PHE A 129 -13.95 3.18 5.29
N LEU A 130 -14.93 4.06 5.52
CA LEU A 130 -15.84 3.98 6.66
C LEU A 130 -16.62 2.66 6.70
N THR A 131 -17.04 2.15 5.54
CA THR A 131 -17.73 0.88 5.39
C THR A 131 -16.77 -0.30 5.57
N GLN A 132 -15.57 -0.23 4.98
CA GLN A 132 -14.54 -1.27 5.14
C GLN A 132 -14.20 -1.50 6.63
N SER A 133 -13.89 -0.42 7.36
CA SER A 133 -13.60 -0.47 8.79
C SER A 133 -14.81 -0.93 9.62
N SER A 134 -16.03 -0.53 9.25
CA SER A 134 -17.26 -0.97 9.92
C SER A 134 -17.50 -2.47 9.73
N LEU A 135 -17.21 -3.00 8.54
CA LEU A 135 -17.30 -4.43 8.25
C LEU A 135 -16.38 -5.22 9.18
N PHE A 136 -15.10 -4.84 9.26
CA PHE A 136 -14.15 -5.45 10.19
C PHE A 136 -14.64 -5.40 11.65
N MET A 137 -15.09 -4.23 12.10
CA MET A 137 -15.57 -4.05 13.48
C MET A 137 -16.82 -4.90 13.78
N ALA A 138 -17.69 -5.11 12.80
CA ALA A 138 -18.89 -5.92 12.94
C ALA A 138 -18.64 -7.44 12.91
N GLN A 139 -17.52 -7.89 12.35
CA GLN A 139 -17.23 -9.31 12.20
C GLN A 139 -17.01 -10.03 13.54
N LYS A 140 -17.45 -11.29 13.60
CA LYS A 140 -17.15 -12.20 14.72
C LYS A 140 -15.80 -12.86 14.47
N GLY A 141 -15.06 -13.16 15.55
CA GLY A 141 -13.77 -13.84 15.42
C GLY A 141 -12.68 -12.97 14.83
N ARG A 142 -12.66 -11.67 15.20
CA ARG A 142 -11.56 -10.75 14.87
C ARG A 142 -10.22 -11.32 15.35
N PRO A 143 -9.11 -11.03 14.65
CA PRO A 143 -7.79 -11.44 15.10
C PRO A 143 -7.43 -10.77 16.44
N GLU A 144 -6.47 -11.34 17.15
CA GLU A 144 -5.95 -10.81 18.41
C GLU A 144 -5.27 -9.46 18.17
N SER A 145 -5.69 -8.42 18.89
CA SER A 145 -5.25 -7.05 18.64
C SER A 145 -3.75 -6.84 18.86
N ASP A 146 -3.17 -7.48 19.88
CA ASP A 146 -1.75 -7.36 20.23
C ASP A 146 -0.82 -7.86 19.11
N SER A 147 -1.25 -8.87 18.34
CA SER A 147 -0.48 -9.46 17.23
C SER A 147 -0.99 -9.06 15.84
N THR A 148 -1.90 -8.08 15.77
CA THR A 148 -2.44 -7.57 14.51
C THR A 148 -1.80 -6.24 14.16
N LEU A 149 -1.32 -6.12 12.93
CA LEU A 149 -0.97 -4.86 12.30
C LEU A 149 -2.15 -4.36 11.48
N VAL A 150 -2.67 -3.19 11.84
CA VAL A 150 -3.69 -2.45 11.06
C VAL A 150 -2.96 -1.57 10.05
N VAL A 151 -3.22 -1.77 8.77
CA VAL A 151 -2.68 -0.98 7.67
C VAL A 151 -3.78 -0.09 7.11
N LEU A 152 -3.54 1.22 7.09
CA LEU A 152 -4.43 2.21 6.47
C LEU A 152 -3.70 2.84 5.27
N TYR A 153 -4.23 2.68 4.06
CA TYR A 153 -3.67 3.26 2.84
C TYR A 153 -4.79 3.79 1.93
N GLU A 154 -5.29 4.98 2.26
CA GLU A 154 -6.53 5.56 1.72
C GLU A 154 -6.33 7.00 1.23
N GLY A 155 -7.31 7.54 0.49
CA GLY A 155 -7.38 8.96 0.12
C GLY A 155 -6.82 9.33 -1.25
N MET A 156 -6.25 8.38 -1.99
CA MET A 156 -5.75 8.62 -3.35
C MET A 156 -6.87 8.98 -4.33
N GLU A 157 -8.04 8.35 -4.22
CA GLU A 157 -9.19 8.66 -5.07
C GLU A 157 -9.82 10.00 -4.68
N ASP A 158 -9.90 10.33 -3.38
CA ASP A 158 -10.37 11.64 -2.93
C ASP A 158 -9.51 12.77 -3.52
N PHE A 159 -8.19 12.59 -3.49
CA PHE A 159 -7.23 13.50 -4.09
C PHE A 159 -7.39 13.59 -5.62
N GLN A 160 -7.51 12.45 -6.31
CA GLN A 160 -7.63 12.41 -7.77
C GLN A 160 -8.91 13.09 -8.28
N ARG A 161 -10.01 12.94 -7.55
CA ARG A 161 -11.28 13.57 -7.90
C ARG A 161 -11.28 15.08 -7.65
N ALA A 162 -10.62 15.54 -6.58
CA ALA A 162 -10.56 16.95 -6.21
C ALA A 162 -11.95 17.62 -6.11
N GLU A 163 -12.95 16.86 -5.67
CA GLU A 163 -14.37 17.26 -5.59
C GLU A 163 -14.81 17.62 -4.16
N VAL A 164 -14.02 17.24 -3.14
CA VAL A 164 -14.34 17.41 -1.72
C VAL A 164 -13.22 18.15 -1.00
N ASP A 165 -13.50 18.65 0.20
CA ASP A 165 -12.46 19.17 1.08
C ASP A 165 -11.64 18.00 1.62
N LEU A 166 -10.34 17.97 1.28
CA LEU A 166 -9.43 16.94 1.75
C LEU A 166 -9.26 17.01 3.29
N ALA A 167 -9.45 18.16 3.94
CA ALA A 167 -9.43 18.20 5.41
C ALA A 167 -10.55 17.35 6.03
N ASP A 168 -11.77 17.40 5.47
CA ASP A 168 -12.92 16.62 5.95
C ASP A 168 -12.70 15.11 5.76
N ALA A 169 -12.09 14.72 4.63
CA ALA A 169 -11.73 13.33 4.41
C ALA A 169 -10.57 12.90 5.35
N ALA A 170 -9.61 13.78 5.68
CA ALA A 170 -8.50 13.45 6.58
C ALA A 170 -9.01 13.21 8.01
N ASP A 171 -9.95 14.03 8.47
CA ASP A 171 -10.65 13.86 9.74
C ASP A 171 -11.37 12.51 9.83
N ASN A 172 -11.98 12.06 8.72
CA ASN A 172 -12.58 10.73 8.66
C ASN A 172 -11.56 9.60 8.79
N VAL A 173 -10.35 9.75 8.24
CA VAL A 173 -9.25 8.78 8.44
C VAL A 173 -8.83 8.74 9.91
N VAL A 174 -8.62 9.90 10.52
CA VAL A 174 -8.25 10.03 11.94
C VAL A 174 -9.32 9.42 12.84
N PHE A 175 -10.60 9.65 12.52
CA PHE A 175 -11.71 9.04 13.24
C PHE A 175 -11.70 7.50 13.12
N GLN A 176 -11.35 6.92 11.96
CA GLN A 176 -11.23 5.46 11.87
C GLN A 176 -10.08 4.91 12.70
N ILE A 177 -8.95 5.63 12.84
CA ILE A 177 -7.87 5.22 13.75
C ILE A 177 -8.43 5.07 15.17
N LEU A 178 -9.09 6.11 15.70
CA LEU A 178 -9.68 6.09 17.05
C LEU A 178 -10.79 5.03 17.22
N LYS A 179 -11.58 4.79 16.17
CA LYS A 179 -12.57 3.72 16.18
C LYS A 179 -11.91 2.34 16.28
N LEU A 180 -10.83 2.10 15.55
CA LEU A 180 -10.11 0.83 15.55
C LEU A 180 -9.31 0.61 16.84
N THR A 181 -8.90 1.66 17.55
CA THR A 181 -8.34 1.54 18.93
C THR A 181 -9.41 1.27 19.99
N SER A 182 -10.69 1.36 19.64
CA SER A 182 -11.81 1.24 20.57
C SER A 182 -12.42 -0.17 20.57
N SER A 183 -13.35 -0.38 21.52
CA SER A 183 -14.16 -1.60 21.58
C SER A 183 -14.92 -1.83 20.26
N PRO A 184 -15.01 -3.08 19.76
CA PRO A 184 -14.58 -4.32 20.42
C PRO A 184 -13.19 -4.81 20.02
N PHE A 185 -12.42 -4.07 19.23
CA PHE A 185 -11.14 -4.56 18.70
C PHE A 185 -9.94 -4.19 19.58
N PHE A 186 -9.86 -2.93 20.05
CA PHE A 186 -8.71 -2.44 20.82
C PHE A 186 -7.37 -2.61 20.10
N GLY A 187 -7.32 -2.22 18.82
CA GLY A 187 -6.12 -2.35 17.97
C GLY A 187 -4.89 -1.69 18.60
N LYS A 188 -3.72 -2.32 18.40
CA LYS A 188 -2.46 -1.92 19.04
C LYS A 188 -1.37 -1.47 18.09
N ASN A 189 -1.34 -1.94 16.86
CA ASN A 189 -0.27 -1.63 15.93
C ASN A 189 -0.86 -1.02 14.66
N PHE A 190 -0.50 0.23 14.36
CA PHE A 190 -1.04 0.97 13.22
C PHE A 190 0.08 1.38 12.27
N LEU A 191 0.02 0.92 11.02
CA LEU A 191 0.83 1.40 9.92
C LEU A 191 -0.02 2.29 9.03
N ILE A 192 0.32 3.58 9.00
CA ILE A 192 -0.28 4.54 8.07
C ILE A 192 0.63 4.64 6.86
N VAL A 193 0.06 4.48 5.66
CA VAL A 193 0.79 4.60 4.39
C VAL A 193 0.15 5.69 3.57
N ASP A 194 0.95 6.60 3.00
CA ASP A 194 0.44 7.66 2.14
C ASP A 194 1.22 7.77 0.83
N SER A 195 0.46 7.94 -0.25
CA SER A 195 0.95 8.43 -1.54
C SER A 195 -0.19 9.11 -2.29
N TYR A 196 -0.89 10.05 -1.64
CA TYR A 196 -2.14 10.65 -2.13
C TYR A 196 -2.13 10.96 -3.65
N GLY A 197 -1.02 11.48 -4.17
CA GLY A 197 -0.89 11.95 -5.55
C GLY A 197 -0.26 10.96 -6.52
N ARG A 198 -0.04 9.70 -6.09
CA ARG A 198 0.53 8.61 -6.92
C ARG A 198 1.85 9.01 -7.61
N GLY A 199 2.70 9.75 -6.89
CA GLY A 199 3.97 10.28 -7.38
C GLY A 199 3.95 11.76 -7.74
N ASN A 200 2.78 12.41 -7.71
CA ASN A 200 2.63 13.86 -7.80
C ASN A 200 2.50 14.48 -6.40
N THR A 201 2.95 15.73 -6.27
CA THR A 201 2.83 16.52 -5.03
C THR A 201 1.99 17.76 -5.27
N SER A 202 1.19 18.16 -4.27
CA SER A 202 0.49 19.45 -4.28
C SER A 202 0.31 19.98 -2.87
N ASP A 203 0.10 21.29 -2.73
CA ASP A 203 -0.12 21.93 -1.42
C ASP A 203 -1.32 21.30 -0.68
N ALA A 204 -2.40 20.99 -1.42
CA ALA A 204 -3.59 20.35 -0.84
C ALA A 204 -3.31 18.92 -0.36
N GLY A 205 -2.51 18.16 -1.11
CA GLY A 205 -2.13 16.80 -0.71
C GLY A 205 -1.11 16.75 0.44
N GLU A 206 -0.16 17.68 0.48
CA GLU A 206 0.74 17.82 1.63
C GLU A 206 -0.02 18.26 2.90
N ALA A 207 -1.05 19.11 2.76
CA ALA A 207 -1.95 19.46 3.85
C ALA A 207 -2.75 18.25 4.35
N TRP A 208 -3.36 17.47 3.44
CA TRP A 208 -4.01 16.18 3.73
C TRP A 208 -3.12 15.26 4.56
N LYS A 209 -1.93 14.97 4.04
CA LYS A 209 -0.95 14.07 4.66
C LYS A 209 -0.53 14.58 6.05
N THR A 210 -0.38 15.90 6.18
CA THR A 210 -0.04 16.55 7.46
C THR A 210 -1.15 16.42 8.50
N GLU A 211 -2.43 16.53 8.11
CA GLU A 211 -3.54 16.36 9.06
C GLU A 211 -3.68 14.92 9.53
N ILE A 212 -3.56 13.93 8.64
CA ILE A 212 -3.51 12.52 9.05
C ILE A 212 -2.34 12.27 10.01
N TRP A 213 -1.16 12.80 9.69
CA TRP A 213 0.01 12.68 10.57
C TRP A 213 -0.23 13.26 11.96
N LYS A 214 -0.80 14.47 12.07
CA LYS A 214 -1.14 15.08 13.37
C LYS A 214 -2.17 14.25 14.14
N GLY A 215 -3.21 13.77 13.47
CA GLY A 215 -4.25 12.95 14.09
C GLY A 215 -3.72 11.60 14.57
N ALA A 216 -2.95 10.90 13.74
CA ALA A 216 -2.30 9.64 14.10
C ALA A 216 -1.34 9.82 15.29
N ARG A 217 -0.52 10.89 15.30
CA ARG A 217 0.34 11.22 16.45
C ARG A 217 -0.46 11.52 17.71
N THR A 218 -1.60 12.19 17.59
CA THR A 218 -2.47 12.44 18.74
C THR A 218 -2.96 11.11 19.31
N ALA A 219 -3.46 10.21 18.46
CA ALA A 219 -3.87 8.86 18.88
C ALA A 219 -2.71 8.08 19.54
N TYR A 220 -1.49 8.14 18.98
CA TYR A 220 -0.31 7.53 19.60
C TYR A 220 0.01 8.07 21.00
N ASN A 221 -0.22 9.37 21.24
CA ASN A 221 0.06 9.99 22.53
C ASN A 221 -1.07 9.81 23.57
N THR A 222 -2.30 9.53 23.12
CA THR A 222 -3.48 9.42 24.00
C THR A 222 -3.96 7.99 24.19
N GLU A 223 -3.71 7.11 23.23
CA GLU A 223 -4.09 5.71 23.23
C GLU A 223 -2.86 4.82 23.46
N ASP A 224 -3.09 3.61 23.99
CA ASP A 224 -2.04 2.60 24.15
C ASP A 224 -1.82 1.85 22.82
N ILE A 225 -1.14 2.51 21.87
CA ILE A 225 -0.82 1.99 20.54
C ILE A 225 0.64 2.22 20.14
N SER A 226 1.14 1.38 19.24
CA SER A 226 2.32 1.61 18.42
C SER A 226 1.92 2.16 17.06
N LEU A 227 2.73 3.06 16.52
CA LEU A 227 2.43 3.78 15.28
C LEU A 227 3.65 3.82 14.36
N ALA A 228 3.44 3.48 13.09
CA ALA A 228 4.38 3.73 12.02
C ALA A 228 3.73 4.56 10.92
N PHE A 229 4.53 5.37 10.24
CA PHE A 229 4.12 6.11 9.05
C PHE A 229 5.13 5.84 7.94
N VAL A 230 4.63 5.51 6.75
CA VAL A 230 5.43 5.29 5.53
C VAL A 230 5.00 6.31 4.48
N ASP A 231 5.88 7.24 4.12
CA ASP A 231 5.65 8.16 3.01
C ASP A 231 6.05 7.48 1.70
N MET A 232 5.10 6.73 1.14
CA MET A 232 5.26 6.01 -0.11
C MET A 232 5.30 6.97 -1.31
N GLY A 233 4.79 8.20 -1.16
CA GLY A 233 4.84 9.24 -2.17
C GLY A 233 6.26 9.51 -2.65
N GLY A 234 7.20 9.66 -1.72
CA GLY A 234 8.63 9.88 -2.03
C GLY A 234 9.26 8.74 -2.84
N LEU A 235 8.88 7.49 -2.55
CA LEU A 235 9.32 6.31 -3.32
C LEU A 235 8.76 6.34 -4.74
N ILE A 236 7.44 6.55 -4.89
CA ILE A 236 6.78 6.55 -6.20
C ILE A 236 7.30 7.70 -7.06
N THR A 237 7.45 8.91 -6.51
CA THR A 237 8.05 10.05 -7.23
C THR A 237 9.47 9.71 -7.70
N SER A 238 10.26 9.00 -6.90
CA SER A 238 11.62 8.58 -7.29
C SER A 238 11.60 7.56 -8.44
N MET A 239 10.69 6.59 -8.41
CA MET A 239 10.52 5.62 -9.50
C MET A 239 10.03 6.26 -10.80
N VAL A 240 9.17 7.26 -10.72
CA VAL A 240 8.67 7.99 -11.90
C VAL A 240 9.75 8.91 -12.49
N SER A 241 10.52 9.60 -11.65
CA SER A 241 11.56 10.55 -12.10
C SER A 241 12.83 9.85 -12.57
N SER A 242 13.20 8.72 -11.96
CA SER A 242 14.41 7.95 -12.25
C SER A 242 14.14 6.44 -12.35
N PRO A 243 13.26 5.97 -13.25
CA PRO A 243 12.86 4.55 -13.33
C PRO A 243 14.04 3.60 -13.52
N ALA A 244 15.04 4.03 -14.29
CA ALA A 244 16.24 3.24 -14.54
C ALA A 244 17.03 2.93 -13.26
N ASP A 245 17.03 3.81 -12.25
CA ASP A 245 17.78 3.56 -11.01
C ASP A 245 17.20 2.36 -10.24
N PHE A 246 15.90 2.13 -10.39
CA PHE A 246 15.17 1.01 -9.81
C PHE A 246 15.16 -0.25 -10.68
N GLY A 247 15.71 -0.17 -11.90
CA GLY A 247 15.71 -1.27 -12.86
C GLY A 247 14.53 -1.29 -13.82
N PHE A 248 13.65 -0.28 -13.81
CA PHE A 248 12.58 -0.13 -14.78
C PHE A 248 13.08 0.42 -16.12
N GLU A 249 12.45 -0.01 -17.20
CA GLU A 249 12.70 0.47 -18.56
C GLU A 249 11.79 1.65 -18.92
N ASN A 250 10.56 1.66 -18.40
CA ASN A 250 9.57 2.70 -18.70
C ASN A 250 8.74 3.04 -17.44
N VAL A 251 8.13 4.22 -17.44
CA VAL A 251 7.17 4.59 -16.38
C VAL A 251 5.82 3.89 -16.59
N GLY A 252 5.43 3.60 -17.84
CA GLY A 252 4.13 3.01 -18.18
C GLY A 252 3.06 4.08 -18.48
N PRO A 253 1.77 3.69 -18.52
CA PRO A 253 1.26 2.34 -18.25
C PRO A 253 1.71 1.31 -19.31
N CYS A 254 1.69 0.04 -18.95
CA CYS A 254 1.95 -1.07 -19.87
C CYS A 254 0.70 -1.45 -20.67
N THR A 255 -0.50 -1.38 -20.08
CA THR A 255 -1.76 -1.63 -20.75
C THR A 255 -2.33 -0.34 -21.37
N VAL A 256 -3.23 -0.50 -22.34
CA VAL A 256 -3.93 0.62 -22.98
C VAL A 256 -5.24 0.99 -22.26
N SER A 257 -5.78 0.07 -21.45
CA SER A 257 -6.93 0.29 -20.59
C SER A 257 -6.91 -0.66 -19.39
N GLU A 258 -7.85 -0.49 -18.48
CA GLU A 258 -8.09 -1.40 -17.35
C GLU A 258 -8.94 -2.62 -17.70
N ASP A 259 -9.42 -2.73 -18.94
CA ASP A 259 -10.40 -3.75 -19.35
C ASP A 259 -9.80 -4.84 -20.26
N THR A 260 -8.64 -4.57 -20.87
CA THR A 260 -8.01 -5.51 -21.79
C THR A 260 -6.48 -5.44 -21.79
N ILE A 261 -5.85 -6.60 -21.95
CA ILE A 261 -4.42 -6.76 -22.25
C ILE A 261 -4.10 -6.57 -23.74
N GLU A 262 -5.11 -6.43 -24.60
CA GLU A 262 -4.88 -6.23 -26.03
C GLU A 262 -4.10 -4.93 -26.24
N GLY A 263 -2.93 -5.04 -26.87
CA GLY A 263 -2.01 -3.90 -27.05
C GLY A 263 -1.12 -3.62 -25.84
N GLN A 264 -1.08 -4.47 -24.81
CA GLN A 264 -0.15 -4.31 -23.69
C GLN A 264 1.31 -4.40 -24.14
N CYS A 265 2.21 -3.79 -23.37
CA CYS A 265 3.65 -3.90 -23.55
C CYS A 265 4.14 -5.35 -23.39
N SER A 266 5.28 -5.69 -24.00
CA SER A 266 5.84 -7.05 -24.01
C SER A 266 6.36 -7.54 -22.66
N ASN A 267 6.70 -6.64 -21.75
CA ASN A 267 7.26 -6.98 -20.44
C ASN A 267 6.70 -6.06 -19.34
N PRO A 268 5.56 -6.41 -18.72
CA PRO A 268 4.93 -5.56 -17.71
C PRO A 268 5.76 -5.41 -16.42
N ASN A 269 6.72 -6.31 -16.18
CA ASN A 269 7.59 -6.23 -15.00
C ASN A 269 8.73 -5.21 -15.15
N THR A 270 8.89 -4.59 -16.32
CA THR A 270 9.86 -3.51 -16.54
C THR A 270 9.23 -2.13 -16.58
N THR A 271 7.95 -1.99 -16.21
CA THR A 271 7.26 -0.69 -16.11
C THR A 271 6.89 -0.35 -14.67
N VAL A 272 6.93 0.94 -14.31
CA VAL A 272 6.49 1.41 -12.97
C VAL A 272 4.99 1.18 -12.80
N PHE A 273 4.18 1.64 -13.76
CA PHE A 273 2.74 1.43 -13.82
C PHE A 273 2.39 0.35 -14.85
N TYR A 274 1.46 -0.52 -14.48
CA TYR A 274 0.95 -1.58 -15.35
C TYR A 274 -0.37 -1.13 -16.01
N ILE A 275 -1.40 -0.84 -15.21
CA ILE A 275 -2.61 -0.15 -15.65
C ILE A 275 -2.39 1.35 -15.42
N ASP A 276 -3.11 2.22 -16.14
CA ASP A 276 -3.00 3.68 -15.94
C ASP A 276 -3.21 4.05 -14.47
N ASN A 277 -2.22 4.75 -13.89
CA ASN A 277 -2.15 5.10 -12.46
C ASN A 277 -2.16 3.93 -11.46
N TYR A 278 -1.92 2.68 -11.89
CA TYR A 278 -1.81 1.53 -10.98
C TYR A 278 -0.46 0.80 -11.15
N PRO A 279 0.30 0.57 -10.06
CA PRO A 279 1.64 0.00 -10.12
C PRO A 279 1.67 -1.38 -10.76
N SER A 280 2.78 -1.72 -11.41
CA SER A 280 3.07 -3.12 -11.73
C SER A 280 3.36 -3.93 -10.47
N THR A 281 3.28 -5.25 -10.56
CA THR A 281 3.63 -6.14 -9.45
C THR A 281 5.11 -6.00 -9.04
N ALA A 282 5.98 -5.64 -10.00
CA ALA A 282 7.36 -5.28 -9.76
C ALA A 282 7.49 -4.03 -8.86
N THR A 283 6.69 -3.00 -9.13
CA THR A 283 6.61 -1.81 -8.28
C THR A 283 6.03 -2.13 -6.91
N HIS A 284 4.99 -2.96 -6.83
CA HIS A 284 4.43 -3.42 -5.56
C HIS A 284 5.44 -4.19 -4.70
N SER A 285 6.33 -4.97 -5.30
CA SER A 285 7.44 -5.62 -4.58
C SER A 285 8.37 -4.58 -3.94
N LEU A 286 8.77 -3.54 -4.70
CA LEU A 286 9.61 -2.46 -4.16
C LEU A 286 8.89 -1.63 -3.09
N MET A 287 7.58 -1.39 -3.22
CA MET A 287 6.76 -0.74 -2.18
C MET A 287 6.76 -1.56 -0.89
N SER A 288 6.63 -2.89 -0.98
CA SER A 288 6.74 -3.78 0.18
C SER A 288 8.13 -3.71 0.80
N GLU A 289 9.20 -3.74 0.00
CA GLU A 289 10.58 -3.65 0.49
C GLU A 289 10.81 -2.33 1.22
N TYR A 290 10.31 -1.21 0.67
CA TYR A 290 10.41 0.10 1.29
C TYR A 290 9.68 0.17 2.63
N ALA A 291 8.42 -0.30 2.70
CA ALA A 291 7.66 -0.33 3.95
C ALA A 291 8.36 -1.18 5.03
N LEU A 292 8.90 -2.34 4.66
CA LEU A 292 9.69 -3.17 5.57
C LEU A 292 10.97 -2.45 6.02
N LYS A 293 11.63 -1.73 5.12
CA LYS A 293 12.83 -0.95 5.45
C LYS A 293 12.51 0.18 6.43
N VAL A 294 11.41 0.91 6.25
CA VAL A 294 10.94 1.91 7.22
C VAL A 294 10.73 1.27 8.60
N LEU A 295 10.00 0.15 8.66
CA LEU A 295 9.70 -0.52 9.93
C LEU A 295 10.92 -1.10 10.64
N ASN A 296 11.99 -1.44 9.91
CA ASN A 296 13.22 -1.96 10.51
C ASN A 296 14.25 -0.87 10.83
N ASP A 297 14.36 0.16 9.98
CA ASP A 297 15.46 1.12 10.04
C ASP A 297 15.07 2.45 10.71
N CYS A 298 13.79 2.84 10.65
CA CYS A 298 13.30 4.11 11.21
C CYS A 298 12.68 3.93 12.61
N VAL A 299 13.24 3.03 13.43
CA VAL A 299 12.77 2.75 14.79
C VAL A 299 13.22 3.85 15.76
N ILE A 300 12.30 4.33 16.59
CA ILE A 300 12.54 5.38 17.60
C ILE A 300 12.08 4.99 19.01
#